data_AF-A0A6G6K3Q9-F1
#
_entry.id   AF-A0A6G6K3Q9-F1
#
_cell.length_a   1.000
_cell.length_b   1.000
_cell.length_c   1.000
_cell.angle_alpha   90.00
_cell.angle_beta   90.00
_cell.angle_gamma   90.00
#
_symmetry.space_group_name_H-M   'P 1'
#
loop_
_entity.id
_entity.type
_entity.pdbx_description
1 polymer ?
#
loop_
_entity_poly.entity_id
_entity_poly.type
_entity_poly.pdbx_seq_one_letter_code
_entity_poly.pdbx_strand_id
1 'polypeptide(L)'
;MQTNTDGSDSESTPESRSAFRNMGWALALLTVPVLYVLTLPPVRLTTFKVGGQPAILNPPKWLRAYSAPYDWLIEETPLRMPLVRYTIWWMTLFDDDHSTRPPPLPMNP
;
A
#
# COMPACT_ATOMS: atom_id res chain seq x y z
N MET A 1 -45.73 43.24 26.40
CA MET A 1 -45.31 42.69 25.09
C MET A 1 -44.02 41.93 25.33
N GLN A 2 -44.09 40.62 25.56
CA GLN A 2 -42.93 39.76 25.84
C GLN A 2 -42.65 38.94 24.59
N THR A 3 -41.44 39.08 24.04
CA THR A 3 -40.96 38.33 22.88
C THR A 3 -40.28 37.06 23.39
N ASN A 4 -41.02 35.95 23.37
CA ASN A 4 -40.45 34.63 23.59
C ASN A 4 -39.45 34.34 22.47
N THR A 5 -38.17 34.30 22.86
CA THR A 5 -37.07 33.81 22.04
C THR A 5 -37.06 32.31 22.20
N ASP A 6 -37.66 31.63 21.22
CA ASP A 6 -37.67 30.17 21.13
C ASP A 6 -36.24 29.70 20.82
N GLY A 7 -35.57 29.22 21.86
CA GLY A 7 -34.26 28.59 21.76
C GLY A 7 -34.43 27.26 21.06
N SER A 8 -34.26 27.25 19.74
CA SER A 8 -33.98 26.03 18.96
C SER A 8 -32.61 25.48 19.40
N ASP A 9 -32.61 24.82 20.56
CA ASP A 9 -31.58 23.88 20.95
C ASP A 9 -31.53 22.81 19.86
N SER A 10 -30.49 22.91 19.03
CA SER A 10 -30.17 21.92 18.02
C SER A 10 -29.80 20.64 18.75
N GLU A 11 -30.81 19.83 19.04
CA GLU A 11 -30.71 18.51 19.62
C GLU A 11 -29.91 17.64 18.65
N SER A 12 -28.58 17.67 18.81
CA SER A 12 -27.66 16.84 18.06
C SER A 12 -27.93 15.39 18.45
N THR A 13 -28.71 14.70 17.63
CA THR A 13 -29.18 13.35 17.89
C THR A 13 -28.01 12.39 18.12
N PRO A 14 -28.06 11.56 19.18
CA PRO A 14 -26.96 10.65 19.55
C PRO A 14 -26.63 9.60 18.47
N GLU A 15 -27.52 9.42 17.50
CA GLU A 15 -27.37 8.55 16.32
C GLU A 15 -26.22 8.98 15.39
N SER A 16 -25.91 10.28 15.32
CA SER A 16 -24.83 10.77 14.46
C SER A 16 -23.45 10.29 14.93
N ARG A 17 -23.24 10.23 16.25
CA ARG A 17 -21.95 9.82 16.84
C ARG A 17 -21.67 8.32 16.67
N SER A 18 -22.71 7.47 16.66
CA SER A 18 -22.55 6.03 16.42
C SER A 18 -22.24 5.73 14.95
N ALA A 19 -22.85 6.46 14.01
CA ALA A 19 -22.56 6.34 12.58
C ALA A 19 -21.09 6.66 12.26
N PHE A 20 -20.54 7.75 12.79
CA PHE A 20 -19.12 8.10 12.59
C PHE A 20 -18.17 7.04 13.16
N ARG A 21 -18.48 6.45 14.31
CA ARG A 21 -17.67 5.38 14.91
C ARG A 21 -17.67 4.14 14.04
N ASN A 22 -18.84 3.73 13.53
CA ASN A 22 -18.97 2.56 12.66
C ASN A 22 -18.26 2.77 11.31
N MET A 23 -18.34 3.97 10.76
CA MET A 23 -17.63 4.34 9.54
C MET A 23 -16.11 4.32 9.75
N GLY A 24 -15.62 4.83 10.89
CA GLY A 24 -14.20 4.73 11.27
C GLY A 24 -13.68 3.28 11.31
N TRP A 25 -14.47 2.37 11.89
CA TRP A 25 -14.12 0.93 11.90
C TRP A 25 -14.10 0.33 10.50
N ALA A 26 -15.07 0.66 9.64
CA ALA A 26 -15.09 0.18 8.26
C ALA A 26 -13.86 0.64 7.47
N LEU A 27 -13.47 1.92 7.60
CA LEU A 27 -12.25 2.43 6.99
C LEU A 27 -10.99 1.76 7.54
N ALA A 28 -10.90 1.59 8.87
CA ALA A 28 -9.75 0.93 9.49
C ALA A 28 -9.59 -0.51 8.97
N LEU A 29 -10.69 -1.26 8.87
CA LEU A 29 -10.70 -2.62 8.35
C LEU A 29 -10.33 -2.69 6.86
N LEU A 30 -10.77 -1.72 6.05
CA LEU A 30 -10.45 -1.66 4.62
C LEU A 30 -9.00 -1.19 4.37
N THR A 31 -8.44 -0.40 5.28
CA THR A 31 -7.06 0.08 5.18
C THR A 31 -6.05 -1.07 5.24
N VAL A 32 -6.31 -2.11 6.05
CA VAL A 32 -5.41 -3.26 6.22
C VAL A 32 -5.13 -4.00 4.90
N PRO A 33 -6.13 -4.48 4.13
CA PRO A 33 -5.88 -5.16 2.87
C PRO A 33 -5.25 -4.24 1.81
N VAL A 34 -5.60 -2.95 1.81
CA VAL A 34 -4.98 -1.97 0.89
C VAL A 34 -3.50 -1.81 1.20
N LEU A 35 -3.13 -1.62 2.48
CA LEU A 35 -1.73 -1.54 2.88
C LEU A 35 -0.98 -2.82 2.54
N TYR A 36 -1.58 -3.98 2.81
CA TYR A 36 -0.99 -5.28 2.50
C TYR A 36 -0.65 -5.38 1.00
N VAL A 37 -1.59 -5.05 0.10
CA VAL A 37 -1.37 -5.06 -1.36
C VAL A 37 -0.26 -4.09 -1.78
N LEU A 38 -0.20 -2.90 -1.18
CA LEU A 38 0.82 -1.89 -1.49
C LEU A 38 2.21 -2.27 -0.99
N THR A 39 2.31 -2.95 0.16
CA THR A 39 3.60 -3.36 0.74
C THR A 39 4.23 -4.57 0.04
N LEU A 40 3.45 -5.35 -0.72
CA LEU A 40 3.94 -6.63 -1.22
C LEU A 40 5.06 -6.51 -2.29
N PRO A 41 4.96 -5.63 -3.31
CA PRO A 41 6.04 -5.44 -4.28
C PRO A 41 7.38 -5.00 -3.65
N PRO A 42 7.47 -3.98 -2.77
CA PRO A 42 8.74 -3.63 -2.16
C PRO A 42 9.28 -4.73 -1.25
N VAL A 43 8.43 -5.49 -0.53
CA VAL A 43 8.87 -6.64 0.28
C VAL A 43 9.46 -7.75 -0.59
N ARG A 44 8.82 -8.07 -1.73
CA ARG A 44 9.35 -9.05 -2.70
C ARG A 44 10.70 -8.61 -3.26
N LEU A 45 10.79 -7.37 -3.76
CA LEU A 45 12.01 -6.85 -4.38
C LEU A 45 13.17 -6.74 -3.39
N THR A 46 12.93 -6.29 -2.16
CA THR A 46 13.96 -6.26 -1.11
C THR A 46 14.42 -7.66 -0.73
N THR A 47 13.51 -8.62 -0.58
CA THR A 47 13.86 -10.01 -0.27
C THR A 47 14.69 -10.65 -1.38
N PHE A 48 14.34 -10.40 -2.65
CA PHE A 48 15.12 -10.89 -3.79
C PHE A 48 16.49 -10.21 -3.91
N LYS A 49 16.58 -8.89 -3.65
CA LYS A 49 17.86 -8.17 -3.64
C LYS A 49 18.82 -8.71 -2.57
N VAL A 50 18.32 -9.01 -1.37
CA VAL A 50 19.13 -9.55 -0.27
C VAL A 50 19.51 -11.02 -0.52
N GLY A 51 18.63 -11.82 -1.11
CA GLY A 51 18.86 -13.25 -1.34
C GLY A 51 19.63 -13.60 -2.63
N GLY A 52 19.81 -12.65 -3.55
CA GLY A 52 20.45 -12.86 -4.86
C GLY A 52 19.61 -13.70 -5.84
N GLN A 53 20.22 -14.10 -6.97
CA GLN A 53 19.58 -14.95 -7.99
C GLN A 53 18.85 -16.21 -7.47
N PRO A 54 19.36 -16.99 -6.48
CA PRO A 54 18.63 -18.17 -6.02
C PRO A 54 17.29 -17.84 -5.35
N ALA A 55 17.12 -16.62 -4.80
CA ALA A 55 15.88 -16.22 -4.15
C ALA A 55 14.75 -15.90 -5.15
N ILE A 56 15.08 -15.50 -6.39
CA ILE A 56 14.09 -15.26 -7.45
C ILE A 56 13.48 -16.60 -7.92
N LEU A 57 14.32 -17.62 -8.11
CA LEU A 57 13.90 -18.95 -8.56
C LEU A 57 13.24 -19.77 -7.44
N ASN A 58 13.63 -19.53 -6.19
CA ASN A 58 13.08 -20.23 -5.03
C ASN A 58 12.89 -19.26 -3.85
N PRO A 59 11.76 -18.53 -3.81
CA PRO A 59 11.46 -17.64 -2.68
C PRO A 59 11.38 -18.45 -1.38
N PRO A 60 11.78 -17.86 -0.24
CA PRO A 60 11.57 -18.46 1.07
C PRO A 60 10.11 -18.91 1.26
N LYS A 61 9.90 -20.04 1.95
CA LYS A 61 8.56 -20.61 2.17
C LYS A 61 7.57 -19.58 2.74
N TRP A 62 8.03 -18.75 3.67
CA TRP A 62 7.22 -17.69 4.26
C TRP A 62 6.78 -16.65 3.23
N LEU A 63 7.65 -16.28 2.28
CA LEU A 63 7.34 -15.27 1.26
C LEU A 63 6.31 -15.80 0.26
N ARG A 64 6.42 -17.09 -0.09
CA ARG A 64 5.43 -17.76 -0.94
C ARG A 64 4.05 -17.82 -0.27
N ALA A 65 4.01 -18.18 1.01
CA ALA A 65 2.77 -18.19 1.78
C ALA A 65 2.19 -16.76 1.94
N TYR A 66 3.06 -15.79 2.23
CA TYR A 66 2.69 -14.39 2.35
C TYR A 66 2.19 -13.81 1.03
N SER A 67 2.66 -14.27 -0.13
CA SER A 67 2.24 -13.72 -1.41
C SER A 67 1.01 -14.35 -2.03
N ALA A 68 0.62 -15.55 -1.58
CA ALA A 68 -0.48 -16.30 -2.17
C ALA A 68 -1.81 -15.51 -2.29
N PRO A 69 -2.24 -14.71 -1.29
CA PRO A 69 -3.46 -13.90 -1.45
C PRO A 69 -3.34 -12.81 -2.51
N TYR A 70 -2.14 -12.26 -2.69
CA TYR A 70 -1.89 -11.24 -3.72
C TYR A 70 -1.84 -11.86 -5.11
N ASP A 71 -1.23 -13.03 -5.25
CA ASP A 71 -1.19 -13.78 -6.51
C ASP A 71 -2.61 -14.17 -6.93
N TRP A 72 -3.42 -14.68 -5.99
CA TRP A 72 -4.85 -14.92 -6.21
C TRP A 72 -5.60 -13.66 -6.66
N LEU A 73 -5.33 -12.51 -6.02
CA LEU A 73 -5.96 -11.23 -6.38
C LEU A 73 -5.63 -10.81 -7.83
N ILE A 74 -4.40 -11.06 -8.28
CA ILE A 74 -3.97 -10.78 -9.65
C ILE A 74 -4.64 -11.73 -10.65
N GLU A 75 -4.82 -12.99 -10.29
CA GLU A 75 -5.35 -14.03 -11.19
C GLU A 75 -6.88 -13.95 -11.33
N GLU A 76 -7.59 -13.67 -10.25
CA GLU A 76 -9.05 -13.82 -10.18
C GLU A 76 -9.83 -12.50 -10.23
N THR A 77 -9.15 -11.34 -10.21
CA THR A 77 -9.84 -10.05 -10.17
C THR A 77 -9.45 -9.13 -11.33
N PRO A 78 -10.34 -8.18 -11.72
CA PRO A 78 -10.00 -7.15 -12.71
C PRO A 78 -8.89 -6.19 -12.25
N LEU A 79 -8.42 -6.31 -11.00
CA LEU A 79 -7.27 -5.54 -10.49
C LEU A 79 -5.93 -6.04 -11.02
N ARG A 80 -5.90 -7.11 -11.84
CA ARG A 80 -4.68 -7.61 -12.48
C ARG A 80 -3.84 -6.51 -13.11
N MET A 81 -4.44 -5.73 -14.01
CA MET A 81 -3.71 -4.71 -14.78
C MET A 81 -3.09 -3.62 -13.89
N PRO A 82 -3.82 -2.98 -12.95
CA PRO A 82 -3.21 -1.97 -12.08
C PRO A 82 -2.14 -2.57 -11.16
N LEU A 83 -2.32 -3.79 -10.63
CA LEU A 83 -1.33 -4.43 -9.76
C LEU A 83 -0.04 -4.81 -10.50
N VAL A 84 -0.16 -5.27 -11.74
CA VAL A 84 1.01 -5.54 -12.60
C VAL A 84 1.76 -4.25 -12.89
N ARG A 85 1.06 -3.16 -13.27
CA ARG A 85 1.71 -1.85 -13.51
C ARG A 85 2.40 -1.31 -12.27
N TYR A 86 1.77 -1.44 -11.11
CA TYR A 86 2.34 -1.04 -9.83
C TYR A 86 3.62 -1.82 -9.49
N THR A 87 3.62 -3.13 -9.75
CA THR A 87 4.81 -3.97 -9.56
C THR A 87 5.94 -3.59 -10.50
N ILE A 88 5.63 -3.31 -11.78
CA ILE A 88 6.61 -2.84 -12.77
C ILE A 88 7.21 -1.49 -12.35
N TRP A 89 6.39 -0.55 -11.88
CA TRP A 89 6.86 0.74 -11.39
C TRP A 89 7.85 0.59 -10.22
N TRP A 90 7.58 -0.35 -9.31
CA TRP A 90 8.53 -0.68 -8.25
C TRP A 90 9.83 -1.28 -8.79
N MET A 91 9.75 -2.20 -9.76
CA MET A 91 10.95 -2.76 -10.40
C MET A 91 11.83 -1.66 -10.99
N THR A 92 11.24 -0.70 -11.72
CA THR A 92 12.00 0.43 -12.29
C THR A 92 12.66 1.28 -11.21
N LEU A 93 11.96 1.52 -10.09
CA LEU A 93 12.53 2.30 -8.98
C LEU A 93 13.71 1.59 -8.31
N PHE A 94 13.67 0.26 -8.22
CA PHE A 94 14.76 -0.54 -7.65
C PHE A 94 15.95 -0.71 -8.61
N ASP A 95 15.72 -0.65 -9.91
CA ASP A 95 16.78 -0.72 -10.94
C ASP A 95 17.55 0.62 -11.07
N ASP A 96 16.88 1.76 -10.88
CA ASP A 96 17.50 3.11 -10.97
C ASP A 96 18.58 3.37 -9.91
N ASP A 97 18.57 2.61 -8.80
CA ASP A 97 19.59 2.64 -7.74
C ASP A 97 21.00 2.21 -8.24
N HIS A 98 21.11 1.68 -9.46
CA HIS A 98 22.38 1.26 -10.06
C HIS A 98 22.97 2.23 -11.10
N SER A 99 22.25 3.30 -11.50
CA SER A 99 22.70 4.18 -12.61
C SER A 99 23.33 5.52 -12.18
N THR A 100 23.49 5.81 -10.88
CA THR A 100 24.11 7.07 -10.41
C THR A 100 25.55 6.93 -9.92
N ARG A 101 26.48 6.79 -10.87
CA ARG A 101 27.65 7.66 -11.13
C ARG A 101 28.85 6.87 -11.70
N PRO A 102 29.32 7.18 -12.93
CA PRO A 102 30.72 6.93 -13.23
C PRO A 102 31.61 7.80 -12.31
N PRO A 103 32.76 7.29 -11.82
CA PRO A 103 33.70 8.11 -11.07
C PRO A 103 34.13 9.32 -11.92
N PRO A 104 34.27 10.53 -11.34
CA PRO A 104 34.78 11.68 -12.08
C PRO A 104 36.16 11.32 -12.62
N LEU A 105 36.33 11.49 -13.94
CA LEU A 105 37.60 11.22 -14.62
C LEU A 105 38.70 12.06 -13.97
N PRO A 106 39.90 11.50 -13.74
CA PRO A 106 41.02 12.28 -13.23
C PRO A 106 41.31 13.40 -14.22
N MET A 107 41.15 14.66 -13.77
CA MET A 107 41.65 15.80 -14.52
C MET A 107 43.18 15.75 -14.43
N ASN A 108 43.82 15.45 -15.57
CA ASN A 108 45.26 15.56 -15.69
C ASN A 108 45.68 17.04 -15.52
N PRO A 109 46.79 17.32 -14.81
CA PRO A 109 47.27 18.67 -14.49
C PRO A 109 47.76 19.45 -15.70
#